data_AF-A0A7Y5KFL0-F1
#
_entry.id   AF-A0A7Y5KFL0-F1
#
_cell.length_a   1.000
_cell.length_b   1.000
_cell.length_c   1.000
_cell.angle_alpha   90.00
_cell.angle_beta   90.00
_cell.angle_gamma   90.00
#
_symmetry.space_group_name_H-M   'P 1'
#
loop_
_entity.id
_entity.type
_entity.pdbx_description
1 polymer ?
#
loop_
_entity_poly.entity_id
_entity_poly.type
_entity_poly.pdbx_seq_one_letter_code
_entity_poly.pdbx_strand_id
1 'polypeptide(L)'
;MTVEIVFIILLIILNGVFAMSETALVSARKLRLQQLADEGHESAGVALELANDPNRFLSTVQFGISLIGTLAGVFGGATIAEKLAVTLNSATWLQPHSESLALGLVVVGITYLSLIIGELVPKRLALYHPERIAAGMARFMRGLSVFASPFVRILSLSTEGVLRLFRIKPSEDPPVTEEEVKAM
;
A
#
# COMPACT_ATOMS: atom_id res chain seq x y z
N MET A 1 21.87 -7.79 -12.81
CA MET A 1 20.61 -7.49 -13.53
C MET A 1 19.48 -8.31 -12.96
N THR A 2 19.62 -9.64 -12.91
CA THR A 2 18.53 -10.53 -12.48
C THR A 2 18.12 -10.32 -11.02
N VAL A 3 19.07 -10.16 -10.10
CA VAL A 3 18.76 -10.00 -8.67
C VAL A 3 18.03 -8.69 -8.40
N GLU A 4 18.48 -7.59 -9.01
CA GLU A 4 17.88 -6.26 -8.85
C GLU A 4 16.47 -6.22 -9.44
N ILE A 5 16.28 -6.80 -10.63
CA ILE A 5 14.97 -6.90 -11.27
C ILE A 5 14.01 -7.76 -10.44
N VAL A 6 14.46 -8.93 -9.96
CA VAL A 6 13.65 -9.79 -9.09
C VAL A 6 13.27 -9.07 -7.79
N PHE A 7 14.22 -8.35 -7.19
CA PHE A 7 13.98 -7.57 -5.98
C PHE A 7 12.92 -6.48 -6.21
N ILE A 8 13.00 -5.73 -7.31
CA ILE A 8 12.01 -4.68 -7.65
C ILE A 8 10.65 -5.29 -7.95
N ILE A 9 10.58 -6.40 -8.69
CA ILE A 9 9.31 -7.09 -8.94
C ILE A 9 8.67 -7.53 -7.63
N LEU A 10 9.46 -8.07 -6.69
CA LEU A 10 8.97 -8.46 -5.38
C LEU A 10 8.48 -7.25 -4.57
N LEU A 11 9.18 -6.12 -4.63
CA LEU A 11 8.72 -4.87 -4.03
C LEU A 11 7.41 -4.38 -4.64
N ILE A 12 7.26 -4.40 -5.97
CA ILE A 12 6.02 -4.01 -6.66
C ILE A 12 4.86 -4.91 -6.23
N ILE A 13 5.06 -6.22 -6.19
CA ILE A 13 4.04 -7.18 -5.75
C ILE A 13 3.65 -6.91 -4.30
N LEU A 14 4.63 -6.71 -3.42
CA LEU A 14 4.40 -6.42 -2.02
C LEU A 14 3.60 -5.12 -1.86
N ASN A 15 3.95 -4.07 -2.61
CA ASN A 15 3.18 -2.83 -2.66
C ASN A 15 1.72 -3.07 -3.08
N GLY A 16 1.53 -3.93 -4.08
CA GLY A 16 0.20 -4.34 -4.52
C GLY A 16 -0.61 -5.03 -3.43
N VAL A 17 0.00 -5.91 -2.65
CA VAL A 17 -0.65 -6.56 -1.50
C VAL A 17 -1.07 -5.52 -0.45
N PHE A 18 -0.23 -4.54 -0.18
CA PHE A 18 -0.55 -3.43 0.73
C PHE A 18 -1.71 -2.59 0.23
N ALA A 19 -1.63 -2.09 -1.00
CA ALA A 19 -2.67 -1.27 -1.63
C ALA A 19 -4.02 -2.01 -1.73
N MET A 20 -3.97 -3.32 -2.02
CA MET A 20 -5.14 -4.20 -2.03
C MET A 20 -5.75 -4.32 -0.65
N SER A 21 -4.93 -4.60 0.38
CA SER A 21 -5.40 -4.79 1.75
C SER A 21 -6.03 -3.51 2.31
N GLU A 22 -5.39 -2.36 2.04
CA GLU A 22 -5.92 -1.03 2.40
C GLU A 22 -7.30 -0.81 1.81
N THR A 23 -7.41 -0.93 0.48
CA THR A 23 -8.66 -0.65 -0.24
C THR A 23 -9.74 -1.65 0.15
N ALA A 24 -9.39 -2.91 0.36
CA ALA A 24 -10.33 -3.94 0.77
C ALA A 24 -10.90 -3.65 2.16
N LEU A 25 -10.05 -3.25 3.12
CA LEU A 25 -10.51 -2.94 4.48
C LEU A 25 -11.39 -1.70 4.51
N VAL A 26 -11.00 -0.64 3.80
CA VAL A 26 -11.77 0.61 3.74
C VAL A 26 -13.12 0.43 3.04
N SER A 27 -13.17 -0.45 2.03
CA SER A 27 -14.39 -0.71 1.25
C SER A 27 -15.25 -1.84 1.83
N ALA A 28 -14.74 -2.62 2.79
CA ALA A 28 -15.48 -3.73 3.37
C ALA A 28 -16.60 -3.21 4.28
N ARG A 29 -17.78 -3.81 4.14
CA ARG A 29 -18.90 -3.51 5.05
C ARG A 29 -18.68 -4.21 6.38
N LYS A 30 -18.59 -3.44 7.46
CA LYS A 30 -18.41 -3.94 8.83
C LYS A 30 -19.46 -4.99 9.21
N LEU A 31 -20.73 -4.74 8.91
CA LEU A 31 -21.83 -5.67 9.17
C LEU A 31 -21.61 -7.03 8.51
N ARG A 32 -21.07 -7.06 7.28
CA ARG A 32 -20.81 -8.30 6.55
C ARG A 32 -19.61 -9.06 7.14
N LEU A 33 -18.59 -8.35 7.60
CA LEU A 33 -17.46 -8.95 8.33
C LEU A 33 -17.91 -9.54 9.68
N GLN A 34 -18.81 -8.86 10.39
CA GLN A 34 -19.41 -9.37 11.64
C GLN A 34 -20.18 -10.66 11.36
N GLN A 35 -21.07 -10.68 10.35
CA GLN A 35 -21.80 -11.89 9.96
C GLN A 35 -20.86 -13.07 9.65
N LEU A 36 -19.80 -12.83 8.88
CA LEU A 36 -18.81 -13.88 8.57
C LEU A 36 -18.09 -14.37 9.83
N ALA A 37 -17.79 -13.48 10.79
CA ALA A 37 -17.18 -13.85 12.06
C ALA A 37 -18.13 -14.72 12.90
N ASP A 38 -19.42 -14.36 12.95
CA ASP A 38 -20.47 -15.12 13.65
C ASP A 38 -20.71 -16.50 13.01
N GLU A 39 -20.52 -16.61 11.70
CA GLU A 39 -20.52 -17.88 10.94
C GLU A 39 -19.27 -18.74 11.20
N GLY A 40 -18.33 -18.28 12.04
CA GLY A 40 -17.14 -19.02 12.45
C GLY A 40 -15.85 -18.67 11.68
N HIS A 41 -15.87 -17.67 10.80
CA HIS A 41 -14.66 -17.20 10.12
C HIS A 41 -13.83 -16.28 11.03
N GLU A 42 -12.93 -16.86 11.83
CA GLU A 42 -12.04 -16.12 12.73
C GLU A 42 -11.28 -14.96 12.06
N SER A 43 -10.90 -15.11 10.79
CA SER A 43 -10.18 -14.06 10.06
C SER A 43 -11.06 -12.85 9.71
N ALA A 44 -12.38 -13.04 9.59
CA ALA A 44 -13.33 -11.94 9.42
C ALA A 44 -13.48 -11.13 10.73
N GLY A 45 -13.41 -11.78 11.89
CA GLY A 45 -13.36 -11.10 13.19
C GLY A 45 -12.11 -10.22 13.33
N VAL A 46 -10.95 -10.70 12.88
CA VAL A 46 -9.72 -9.88 12.84
C VAL A 46 -9.86 -8.71 11.86
N ALA A 47 -10.46 -8.92 10.69
CA ALA A 47 -10.71 -7.83 9.74
C ALA A 47 -11.64 -6.78 10.35
N LEU A 48 -12.66 -7.20 11.10
CA LEU A 48 -13.58 -6.30 11.79
C LEU A 48 -12.86 -5.48 12.88
N GLU A 49 -11.97 -6.10 13.66
CA GLU A 49 -11.12 -5.40 14.64
C GLU A 49 -10.30 -4.30 13.95
N LEU A 50 -9.65 -4.63 12.82
CA LEU A 50 -8.88 -3.66 12.04
C LEU A 50 -9.75 -2.56 11.42
N ALA A 51 -10.98 -2.88 10.99
CA ALA A 51 -11.92 -1.90 10.44
C ALA A 51 -12.52 -0.98 11.52
N ASN A 52 -12.50 -1.40 12.79
CA ASN A 52 -12.93 -0.59 13.93
C ASN A 52 -11.86 0.38 14.43
N ASP A 53 -10.57 0.05 14.25
CA ASP A 53 -9.45 0.98 14.44
C ASP A 53 -8.66 1.17 13.12
N PRO A 54 -9.25 1.85 12.12
CA PRO A 54 -8.63 2.00 10.82
C PRO A 54 -7.39 2.91 10.88
N ASN A 55 -7.32 3.85 11.82
CA ASN A 55 -6.22 4.82 11.88
C ASN A 55 -4.86 4.15 12.04
N ARG A 56 -4.75 3.19 12.97
CA ARG A 56 -3.51 2.46 13.21
C ARG A 56 -3.13 1.56 12.03
N PHE A 57 -4.12 0.90 11.45
CA PHE A 57 -3.93 0.05 10.28
C PHE A 57 -3.48 0.87 9.07
N LEU A 58 -4.22 1.93 8.72
CA LEU A 58 -3.94 2.79 7.57
C LEU A 58 -2.57 3.44 7.69
N SER A 59 -2.20 3.91 8.88
CA SER A 59 -0.86 4.48 9.11
C SER A 59 0.25 3.45 8.90
N THR A 60 0.03 2.20 9.30
CA THR A 60 0.98 1.10 9.07
C THR A 60 1.14 0.80 7.58
N VAL A 61 0.02 0.63 6.88
CA VAL A 61 0.01 0.27 5.46
C VAL A 61 0.60 1.40 4.62
N GLN A 62 0.23 2.65 4.89
CA GLN A 62 0.75 3.82 4.19
C GLN A 62 2.27 3.97 4.38
N PHE A 63 2.77 3.72 5.59
CA PHE A 63 4.20 3.67 5.84
C PHE A 63 4.88 2.58 5.01
N GLY A 64 4.29 1.38 4.96
CA GLY A 64 4.76 0.27 4.15
C GLY A 64 4.83 0.61 2.65
N ILE A 65 3.75 1.15 2.10
CA ILE A 65 3.66 1.60 0.69
C ILE A 65 4.75 2.63 0.39
N SER A 66 4.91 3.63 1.26
CA SER A 66 5.90 4.69 1.06
C SER A 66 7.34 4.18 1.10
N LEU A 67 7.63 3.27 2.05
CA LEU A 67 8.95 2.65 2.18
C LEU A 67 9.27 1.79 0.96
N ILE A 68 8.33 0.95 0.53
CA ILE A 68 8.48 0.08 -0.63
C ILE A 68 8.66 0.92 -1.90
N GLY A 69 7.86 1.95 -2.09
CA GLY A 69 7.97 2.87 -3.23
C GLY A 69 9.34 3.55 -3.30
N THR A 70 9.85 4.00 -2.15
CA THR A 70 11.17 4.64 -2.06
C THR A 70 12.29 3.65 -2.36
N LEU A 71 12.24 2.44 -1.80
CA LEU A 71 13.21 1.39 -2.10
C LEU A 71 13.18 1.00 -3.58
N ALA A 72 11.99 0.78 -4.15
CA ALA A 72 11.85 0.45 -5.57
C ALA A 72 12.40 1.57 -6.48
N GLY A 73 12.16 2.84 -6.12
CA GLY A 73 12.70 3.99 -6.85
C GLY A 73 14.22 4.08 -6.79
N VAL A 74 14.81 3.98 -5.60
CA VAL A 74 16.27 4.06 -5.41
C VAL A 74 16.99 2.90 -6.08
N PHE A 75 16.55 1.67 -5.83
CA PHE A 75 17.21 0.48 -6.36
C PHE A 75 16.92 0.25 -7.84
N GLY A 76 15.72 0.59 -8.31
CA GLY A 76 15.30 0.40 -9.70
C GLY A 76 15.73 1.50 -10.65
N GLY A 77 15.57 2.76 -10.26
CA GLY A 77 15.87 3.91 -11.13
C GLY A 77 17.35 3.98 -11.48
N ALA A 78 18.25 3.99 -10.49
CA ALA A 78 19.68 4.18 -10.72
C ALA A 78 20.33 2.93 -11.36
N THR A 79 20.09 1.76 -10.78
CA THR A 79 20.82 0.53 -11.15
C THR A 79 20.40 -0.03 -12.51
N ILE A 80 19.12 0.06 -12.89
CA ILE A 80 18.64 -0.44 -14.18
C ILE A 80 18.95 0.58 -15.29
N ALA A 81 18.83 1.88 -15.02
CA ALA A 81 19.18 2.91 -15.98
C ALA A 81 20.65 2.86 -16.40
N GLU A 82 21.58 2.70 -15.45
CA GLU A 82 23.02 2.62 -15.74
C GLU A 82 23.33 1.43 -16.67
N LYS A 83 22.73 0.27 -16.43
CA LYS A 83 22.95 -0.93 -17.26
C LYS A 83 22.28 -0.85 -18.63
N LEU A 84 21.11 -0.20 -18.71
CA LEU A 84 20.47 0.08 -19.98
C LEU A 84 21.28 1.11 -20.78
N ALA A 85 21.89 2.10 -20.14
CA ALA A 85 22.77 3.08 -20.77
C ALA A 85 24.00 2.41 -21.40
N VAL A 86 24.62 1.44 -20.72
CA VAL A 86 25.72 0.64 -21.30
C VAL A 86 25.26 -0.11 -22.57
N THR A 87 24.04 -0.64 -22.57
CA THR A 87 23.47 -1.33 -23.74
C THR A 87 23.20 -0.35 -24.88
N LEU A 88 22.61 0.82 -24.58
CA LEU A 88 22.34 1.87 -25.58
C LEU A 88 23.61 2.51 -26.13
N ASN A 89 24.69 2.56 -25.33
CA ASN A 89 26.01 3.03 -25.76
C ASN A 89 26.67 2.13 -26.82
N SER A 90 26.21 0.89 -26.99
CA SER A 90 26.67 0.03 -28.10
C SER A 90 26.18 0.51 -29.48
N ALA A 91 25.18 1.40 -29.51
CA ALA A 91 24.66 2.04 -30.69
C ALA A 91 25.25 3.46 -30.84
N THR A 92 26.17 3.65 -31.80
CA THR A 92 26.95 4.88 -32.04
C THR A 92 26.12 6.15 -32.27
N TRP A 93 24.86 6.02 -32.70
CA TRP A 93 23.92 7.13 -32.95
C TRP A 93 23.15 7.60 -31.70
N LEU A 94 23.10 6.78 -30.65
CA LEU A 94 22.43 7.07 -29.39
C LEU A 94 23.37 7.57 -28.30
N GLN A 95 24.68 7.50 -28.52
CA GLN A 95 25.73 7.76 -27.53
C GLN A 95 25.62 9.11 -26.79
N PRO A 96 25.30 10.25 -27.43
CA PRO A 96 25.26 11.55 -26.73
C PRO A 96 24.08 11.70 -25.76
N HIS A 97 23.04 10.87 -25.91
CA HIS A 97 21.80 10.95 -25.13
C HIS A 97 21.46 9.64 -24.42
N SER A 98 22.33 8.63 -24.50
CA SER A 98 22.08 7.26 -24.07
C SER A 98 21.74 7.17 -22.59
N GLU A 99 22.41 7.95 -21.74
CA GLU A 99 22.17 7.99 -20.30
C GLU A 99 20.81 8.61 -19.96
N SER A 100 20.47 9.75 -20.54
CA SER A 100 19.17 10.40 -20.31
C SER A 100 18.00 9.60 -20.88
N LEU A 101 18.17 8.99 -22.07
CA LEU A 101 17.18 8.10 -22.68
C LEU A 101 17.01 6.82 -21.87
N ALA A 102 18.09 6.21 -21.41
CA ALA A 102 18.04 5.02 -20.56
C ALA A 102 17.28 5.31 -19.26
N LEU A 103 17.65 6.39 -18.57
CA LEU A 103 16.99 6.81 -17.34
C LEU A 103 15.51 7.10 -17.58
N GLY A 104 15.18 7.88 -18.62
CA GLY A 104 13.79 8.19 -18.96
C GLY A 104 12.96 6.94 -19.25
N LEU A 105 13.47 6.01 -20.07
CA LEU A 105 12.77 4.79 -20.43
C LEU A 105 12.57 3.86 -19.22
N VAL A 106 13.60 3.71 -18.38
CA VAL A 106 13.52 2.90 -17.16
C VAL A 106 12.55 3.50 -16.16
N VAL A 107 12.60 4.81 -15.92
CA VAL A 107 11.68 5.49 -15.01
C VAL A 107 10.24 5.35 -15.49
N VAL A 108 9.96 5.60 -16.78
CA VAL A 108 8.61 5.43 -17.35
C VAL A 108 8.15 3.97 -17.26
N GLY A 109 9.00 3.01 -17.62
CA GLY A 109 8.68 1.59 -17.59
C GLY A 109 8.39 1.08 -16.17
N ILE A 110 9.27 1.37 -15.21
CA ILE A 110 9.08 0.99 -13.80
C ILE A 110 7.85 1.67 -13.22
N THR A 111 7.65 2.96 -13.50
CA THR A 111 6.48 3.71 -13.01
C THR A 111 5.19 3.09 -13.55
N TYR A 112 5.12 2.79 -14.84
CA TYR A 112 3.95 2.15 -15.44
C TYR A 112 3.66 0.78 -14.82
N LEU A 113 4.67 -0.09 -14.71
CA LEU A 113 4.51 -1.41 -14.11
C LEU A 113 4.11 -1.32 -12.63
N SER A 114 4.72 -0.41 -11.88
CA SER A 114 4.41 -0.19 -10.47
C SER A 114 2.99 0.33 -10.27
N LEU A 115 2.52 1.24 -11.13
CA LEU A 115 1.15 1.75 -11.08
C LEU A 115 0.14 0.66 -11.42
N ILE A 116 0.38 -0.14 -12.47
CA ILE A 116 -0.56 -1.18 -12.88
C ILE A 116 -0.57 -2.33 -11.86
N ILE A 117 0.57 -2.95 -11.61
CA ILE A 117 0.69 -4.19 -10.83
C ILE A 117 0.74 -3.89 -9.33
N GLY A 118 1.41 -2.82 -8.94
CA GLY A 118 1.61 -2.47 -7.54
C GLY A 118 0.49 -1.63 -6.94
N GLU A 119 -0.48 -1.15 -7.73
CA GLU A 119 -1.53 -0.29 -7.21
C GLU A 119 -2.90 -0.51 -7.88
N LEU A 120 -3.05 -0.18 -9.16
CA LEU A 120 -4.36 -0.10 -9.83
C LEU A 120 -5.07 -1.46 -9.94
N VAL A 121 -4.39 -2.51 -10.39
CA VAL A 121 -4.97 -3.85 -10.49
C VAL A 121 -5.33 -4.39 -9.10
N PRO A 122 -4.43 -4.39 -8.10
CA PRO A 122 -4.75 -4.82 -6.76
C PRO A 122 -5.90 -4.04 -6.12
N LYS A 123 -5.95 -2.72 -6.27
CA LYS A 123 -7.06 -1.88 -5.77
C LYS A 123 -8.38 -2.25 -6.44
N ARG A 124 -8.39 -2.51 -7.75
CA ARG A 124 -9.60 -2.98 -8.44
C ARG A 124 -10.06 -4.34 -7.93
N LEU A 125 -9.14 -5.29 -7.74
CA LEU A 125 -9.46 -6.60 -7.16
C LEU A 125 -10.07 -6.46 -5.76
N ALA A 126 -9.51 -5.57 -4.93
CA ALA A 126 -10.04 -5.24 -3.61
C ALA A 126 -11.49 -4.73 -3.66
N LEU A 127 -11.83 -3.89 -4.64
CA LEU A 127 -13.19 -3.37 -4.80
C LEU A 127 -14.21 -4.43 -5.25
N TYR A 128 -13.79 -5.46 -5.99
CA TYR A 128 -14.70 -6.54 -6.41
C TYR A 128 -15.05 -7.48 -5.26
N HIS A 129 -14.10 -7.76 -4.36
CA HIS A 129 -14.27 -8.72 -3.25
C HIS A 129 -13.70 -8.20 -1.93
N PRO A 130 -14.19 -7.06 -1.40
CA PRO A 130 -13.54 -6.36 -0.29
C PRO A 130 -13.56 -7.19 0.99
N GLU A 131 -14.69 -7.80 1.37
CA GLU A 131 -14.78 -8.54 2.62
C GLU A 131 -13.89 -9.80 2.61
N ARG A 132 -13.84 -10.51 1.48
CA ARG A 132 -13.04 -11.73 1.33
C ARG A 132 -11.55 -11.43 1.39
N ILE A 133 -11.12 -10.36 0.72
CA ILE A 133 -9.72 -9.94 0.70
C ILE A 133 -9.32 -9.37 2.06
N ALA A 134 -10.15 -8.52 2.67
CA ALA A 134 -9.91 -7.98 4.00
C ALA A 134 -9.77 -9.12 5.03
N ALA A 135 -10.70 -10.08 5.05
CA ALA A 135 -10.60 -11.25 5.92
C ALA A 135 -9.35 -12.09 5.64
N GLY A 136 -9.01 -12.33 4.36
CA GLY A 136 -7.81 -13.09 3.99
C GLY A 136 -6.50 -12.44 4.45
N MET A 137 -6.41 -11.12 4.36
CA MET A 137 -5.20 -10.35 4.71
C MET A 137 -5.16 -9.90 6.17
N ALA A 138 -6.27 -9.97 6.89
CA ALA A 138 -6.40 -9.43 8.25
C ALA A 138 -5.33 -9.92 9.24
N ARG A 139 -5.03 -11.22 9.25
CA ARG A 139 -4.03 -11.78 10.17
C ARG A 139 -2.62 -11.29 9.87
N PHE A 140 -2.25 -11.29 8.59
CA PHE A 140 -0.96 -10.79 8.12
C PHE A 140 -0.79 -9.30 8.47
N MET A 141 -1.81 -8.51 8.17
CA MET A 141 -1.82 -7.08 8.45
C MET A 141 -1.79 -6.79 9.95
N ARG A 142 -2.52 -7.53 10.79
CA ARG A 142 -2.48 -7.37 12.24
C ARG A 142 -1.08 -7.61 12.80
N GLY A 143 -0.41 -8.68 12.36
CA GLY A 143 0.97 -8.98 12.75
C GLY A 143 1.92 -7.83 12.38
N LEU A 144 1.76 -7.31 11.16
CA LEU A 144 2.56 -6.19 10.69
C LEU A 144 2.26 -4.88 11.47
N SER A 145 1.00 -4.57 11.76
CA SER A 145 0.62 -3.39 12.57
C SER A 145 1.14 -3.46 14.00
N VAL A 146 1.31 -4.66 14.56
CA VAL A 146 2.00 -4.85 15.84
C VAL A 146 3.49 -4.58 15.69
N PHE A 147 4.13 -5.15 14.66
CA PHE A 147 5.56 -4.96 14.42
C PHE A 147 5.93 -3.50 14.09
N ALA A 148 5.12 -2.82 13.27
CA ALA A 148 5.31 -1.44 12.86
C ALA A 148 4.83 -0.42 13.91
N SER A 149 4.13 -0.86 14.95
CA SER A 149 3.57 -0.01 16.00
C SER A 149 4.54 1.04 16.60
N PRO A 150 5.82 0.74 16.91
CA PRO A 150 6.72 1.76 17.45
C PRO A 150 7.00 2.89 16.44
N PHE A 151 7.19 2.56 15.17
CA PHE A 151 7.43 3.53 14.10
C PHE A 151 6.17 4.35 13.80
N VAL A 152 5.03 3.67 13.70
CA VAL A 152 3.73 4.31 13.47
C VAL A 152 3.39 5.27 14.61
N ARG A 153 3.67 4.91 15.87
CA ARG A 153 3.43 5.82 17.01
C ARG A 153 4.25 7.11 16.91
N ILE A 154 5.50 7.04 16.45
CA ILE A 154 6.31 8.25 16.21
C ILE A 154 5.64 9.11 15.13
N LEU A 155 5.22 8.50 14.02
CA LEU A 155 4.52 9.20 12.94
C LEU A 155 3.20 9.83 13.42
N SER A 156 2.40 9.10 14.19
CA SER A 156 1.14 9.61 14.76
C SER A 156 1.38 10.81 15.67
N LEU A 157 2.39 10.73 16.56
CA LEU A 157 2.76 11.85 17.43
C LEU A 157 3.25 13.06 16.64
N SER A 158 4.03 12.85 15.57
CA SER A 158 4.44 13.93 14.66
C SER A 158 3.23 14.57 13.96
N THR A 159 2.31 13.75 13.43
CA THR A 159 1.08 14.22 12.78
C THR A 159 0.21 15.02 13.75
N GLU A 160 -0.02 14.50 14.95
CA GLU A 160 -0.76 15.22 16.00
C GLU A 160 -0.09 16.54 16.39
N GLY A 161 1.24 16.56 16.50
CA GLY A 161 2.00 17.78 16.76
C GLY A 161 1.78 18.85 15.70
N VAL A 162 1.80 18.45 14.42
CA VAL A 162 1.51 19.34 13.29
C VAL A 162 0.04 19.80 13.32
N LEU A 163 -0.92 18.89 13.53
CA LEU A 163 -2.34 19.25 13.61
C LEU A 163 -2.64 20.22 14.77
N ARG A 164 -1.98 20.04 15.92
CA ARG A 164 -2.06 20.98 17.06
C ARG A 164 -1.52 22.36 16.70
N LEU A 165 -0.45 22.44 15.90
CA LEU A 165 0.08 23.71 15.40
C LEU A 165 -0.96 24.45 14.54
N PHE A 166 -1.73 23.72 13.73
CA PHE A 166 -2.82 24.25 12.91
C PHE A 166 -4.16 24.38 13.67
N ARG A 167 -4.21 24.05 14.97
CA ARG A 167 -5.42 24.06 15.81
C ARG A 167 -6.58 23.20 15.27
N ILE A 168 -6.25 22.14 14.52
CA ILE A 168 -7.24 21.18 14.01
C ILE A 168 -7.50 20.14 15.12
N LYS A 169 -8.76 19.99 15.54
CA LYS A 169 -9.18 18.99 16.52
C LYS A 169 -9.53 17.67 15.80
N PRO A 170 -9.10 16.51 16.30
CA PRO A 170 -9.57 15.22 15.77
C PRO A 170 -11.10 15.14 15.86
N SER A 171 -11.77 14.75 14.78
CA SER A 171 -13.20 14.44 14.80
C SER A 171 -13.38 13.08 15.47
N GLU A 172 -14.04 13.06 16.63
CA GLU A 172 -14.56 11.84 17.23
C GLU A 172 -15.89 11.51 16.53
N ASP A 173 -16.03 10.25 16.12
CA ASP A 173 -17.17 9.57 15.47
C ASP A 173 -17.32 9.65 13.92
N PRO A 174 -17.46 8.48 13.25
CA PRO A 174 -18.02 8.44 11.90
C PRO A 174 -19.46 8.95 11.92
N PRO A 175 -19.93 9.65 10.87
CA PRO A 175 -21.35 9.98 10.76
C PRO A 175 -22.14 8.66 10.68
N VAL A 176 -22.89 8.35 11.74
CA VAL A 176 -23.82 7.21 11.79
C VAL A 176 -24.80 7.37 10.64
N THR A 177 -24.69 6.51 9.64
CA THR A 177 -25.66 6.44 8.54
C THR A 177 -26.97 5.84 9.05
N GLU A 178 -28.11 6.30 8.56
CA GLU A 178 -29.45 5.85 8.99
C GLU A 178 -29.63 4.32 8.97
N GLU A 179 -28.84 3.60 8.17
CA GLU A 179 -28.82 2.13 8.14
C GLU A 179 -28.36 1.48 9.46
N GLU A 180 -27.49 2.13 10.26
CA GLU A 180 -27.02 1.62 11.56
C GLU A 180 -28.08 1.80 12.67
N VAL A 181 -28.96 2.80 12.56
CA VAL A 181 -30.02 3.07 13.56
C VAL A 181 -31.17 2.07 13.47
N LYS A 182 -31.41 1.47 12.30
CA LYS A 182 -32.44 0.43 12.14
C LYS A 182 -32.01 -0.96 12.66
N ALA A 183 -30.72 -1.14 12.93
CA ALA A 183 -30.14 -2.42 13.36
C ALA A 183 -29.90 -2.51 14.88
N MET A 184 -30.15 -1.43 15.63
CA MET A 184 -30.21 -1.40 17.11
C MET A 184 -31.67 -1.49 17.58
#